data_AF-C2MDT6-F1
#
_entry.id   AF-C2MDT6-F1
#
_cell.length_a   1.000
_cell.length_b   1.000
_cell.length_c   1.000
_cell.angle_alpha   90.00
_cell.angle_beta   90.00
_cell.angle_gamma   90.00
#
_symmetry.space_group_name_H-M   'P 1'
#
loop_
_entity.id
_entity.type
_entity.pdbx_description
1 polymer ?
#
loop_
_entity_poly.entity_id
_entity_poly.type
_entity_poly.pdbx_seq_one_letter_code
_entity_poly.pdbx_strand_id
1 'polypeptide(L)'
;MMKQKVYVLLVALATLTLFSSCNQECEPEQQKTTEATRYLGKVSSDKKIMPIYLPVLTDELAKDENRASLRKANEQYGWTFFKDDTEEDHRMLTMLAPRNDTGYTDSRLIERLFYHYKKGDVYFDCWSKPIFKKDIVKAAHEGSAEDIKLLKDILTLYGFTEQLKPSAFKKSGQLNFEGYNMTQFPEGPMWGSIYCTQLQESVYYLEMQVVQKSPK
;
A
#
# COMPACT_ATOMS: atom_id res chain seq x y z
N MET A 1 68.89 -23.94 17.44
CA MET A 1 68.46 -24.96 16.45
C MET A 1 67.68 -26.05 17.16
N MET A 2 66.36 -26.03 17.03
CA MET A 2 65.42 -27.08 17.47
C MET A 2 64.40 -27.24 16.36
N LYS A 3 64.20 -28.47 15.87
CA LYS A 3 63.24 -28.82 14.81
C LYS A 3 61.87 -29.08 15.45
N GLN A 4 60.81 -28.47 14.93
CA GLN A 4 59.43 -28.93 15.17
C GLN A 4 58.71 -29.13 13.84
N LYS A 5 58.12 -30.32 13.71
CA LYS A 5 57.45 -30.83 12.51
C LYS A 5 55.98 -30.39 12.51
N VAL A 6 55.50 -29.98 11.35
CA VAL A 6 54.10 -29.66 11.06
C VAL A 6 53.32 -30.96 10.87
N TYR A 7 52.18 -31.11 11.57
CA TYR A 7 51.22 -32.18 11.33
C TYR A 7 50.02 -31.64 10.55
N VAL A 8 49.84 -32.17 9.34
CA VAL A 8 48.66 -31.99 8.49
C VAL A 8 47.60 -32.97 8.95
N LEU A 9 46.41 -32.48 9.32
CA LEU A 9 45.26 -33.31 9.62
C LEU A 9 44.32 -33.34 8.41
N LEU A 10 44.29 -34.47 7.71
CA LEU A 10 43.31 -34.84 6.70
C LEU A 10 42.09 -35.43 7.42
N VAL A 11 40.91 -34.86 7.22
CA VAL A 11 39.64 -35.49 7.61
C VAL A 11 38.79 -35.61 6.36
N ALA A 12 38.59 -36.85 5.91
CA ALA A 12 37.63 -37.20 4.88
C ALA A 12 36.83 -38.43 5.30
N LEU A 13 35.52 -38.30 5.09
CA LEU A 13 34.51 -39.33 4.80
C LEU A 13 34.04 -40.29 5.91
N ALA A 14 32.78 -40.10 6.32
CA ALA A 14 31.82 -41.19 6.45
C ALA A 14 30.39 -40.66 6.25
N THR A 15 29.85 -40.91 5.06
CA THR A 15 28.42 -40.86 4.75
C THR A 15 27.72 -42.06 5.39
N LEU A 16 26.65 -41.83 6.17
CA LEU A 16 25.69 -42.88 6.51
C LEU A 16 24.26 -42.33 6.42
N THR A 17 23.59 -42.62 5.31
CA THR A 17 22.14 -42.64 5.18
C THR A 17 21.61 -43.96 5.71
N LEU A 18 20.68 -43.92 6.66
CA LEU A 18 19.73 -45.00 6.92
C LEU A 18 18.33 -44.40 7.11
N PHE A 19 17.46 -44.72 6.16
CA PHE A 19 16.02 -44.50 6.22
C PHE A 19 15.39 -45.55 7.13
N SER A 20 14.47 -45.13 8.01
CA SER A 20 13.04 -45.49 7.93
C SER A 20 12.35 -45.60 9.31
N SER A 21 11.18 -44.97 9.34
CA SER A 21 10.03 -45.14 10.24
C SER A 21 10.10 -44.52 11.64
N CYS A 22 9.51 -43.33 11.74
CA CYS A 22 8.22 -43.24 12.43
C CYS A 22 7.42 -42.08 11.85
N ASN A 23 6.24 -42.45 11.35
CA ASN A 23 5.24 -41.57 10.76
C ASN A 23 4.78 -40.51 11.76
N GLN A 24 5.04 -39.25 11.44
CA GLN A 24 4.05 -38.20 11.49
C GLN A 24 4.56 -37.15 10.51
N GLU A 25 3.83 -37.00 9.40
CA GLU A 25 3.90 -35.83 8.55
C GLU A 25 3.68 -34.61 9.46
N CYS A 26 4.77 -34.03 9.94
CA CYS A 26 4.77 -32.60 10.19
C CYS A 26 4.66 -31.99 8.80
N GLU A 27 3.42 -31.84 8.32
CA GLU A 27 3.13 -30.73 7.43
C GLU A 27 3.83 -29.51 8.06
N PRO A 28 4.69 -28.78 7.33
CA PRO A 28 5.07 -27.48 7.82
C PRO A 28 3.75 -26.71 7.90
N GLU A 29 3.27 -26.45 9.12
CA GLU A 29 2.23 -25.45 9.34
C GLU A 29 2.63 -24.27 8.47
N GLN A 30 1.81 -23.98 7.46
CA GLN A 30 1.85 -22.75 6.71
C GLN A 30 1.52 -21.64 7.71
N GLN A 31 2.50 -21.27 8.53
CA GLN A 31 2.46 -20.11 9.39
C GLN A 31 2.33 -18.90 8.48
N LYS A 32 1.08 -18.43 8.35
CA LYS A 32 0.66 -17.06 8.04
C LYS A 32 1.76 -16.18 7.40
N THR A 33 1.97 -16.33 6.10
CA THR A 33 2.65 -15.32 5.27
C THR A 33 1.67 -14.28 4.72
N THR A 34 0.54 -14.03 5.40
CA THR A 34 -0.56 -13.21 4.87
C THR A 34 -0.64 -11.78 5.40
N GLU A 35 -0.06 -11.46 6.56
CA GLU A 35 -0.14 -10.10 7.12
C GLU A 35 0.98 -9.17 6.65
N ALA A 36 2.16 -9.70 6.30
CA ALA A 36 3.31 -8.90 5.85
C ALA A 36 3.18 -8.38 4.40
N THR A 37 2.20 -8.86 3.63
CA THR A 37 2.12 -8.65 2.17
C THR A 37 1.04 -7.65 1.74
N ARG A 38 0.17 -7.18 2.65
CA ARG A 38 -0.99 -6.34 2.31
C ARG A 38 -0.73 -4.82 2.36
N TYR A 39 0.52 -4.38 2.37
CA TYR A 39 0.84 -2.95 2.43
C TYR A 39 1.02 -2.35 1.04
N LEU A 40 0.27 -1.30 0.74
CA LEU A 40 0.57 -0.41 -0.38
C LEU A 40 1.83 0.39 -0.06
N GLY A 41 2.79 0.30 -0.98
CA GLY A 41 4.07 0.97 -0.90
C GLY A 41 5.05 0.42 0.13
N LYS A 42 6.30 0.86 0.01
CA LYS A 42 7.40 0.52 0.90
C LYS A 42 7.95 1.80 1.53
N VAL A 43 8.49 1.68 2.74
CA VAL A 43 9.16 2.79 3.41
C VAL A 43 10.27 3.32 2.49
N SER A 44 10.15 4.57 2.05
CA SER A 44 11.20 5.23 1.27
C SER A 44 12.27 5.81 2.22
N SER A 45 13.52 5.90 1.75
CA SER A 45 14.63 6.46 2.53
C SER A 45 14.39 7.92 2.95
N ASP A 46 13.69 8.68 2.10
CA ASP A 46 13.29 10.07 2.37
C ASP A 46 11.96 10.21 3.15
N LYS A 47 11.38 9.07 3.56
CA LYS A 47 10.13 8.98 4.34
C LYS A 47 8.91 9.64 3.67
N LYS A 48 8.97 9.95 2.37
CA LYS A 48 7.83 10.48 1.61
C LYS A 48 6.74 9.44 1.39
N ILE A 49 7.11 8.17 1.31
CA ILE A 49 6.20 7.04 1.15
C ILE A 49 6.21 6.23 2.45
N MET A 50 5.04 6.15 3.07
CA MET A 50 4.80 5.30 4.23
C MET A 50 3.85 4.18 3.83
N PRO A 51 4.12 2.92 4.24
CA PRO A 51 3.24 1.80 4.00
C PRO A 51 1.82 2.07 4.50
N ILE A 52 0.84 1.62 3.71
CA ILE A 52 -0.58 1.71 4.05
C ILE A 52 -1.17 0.31 3.99
N TYR A 53 -1.76 -0.16 5.09
CA TYR A 53 -2.42 -1.45 5.11
C TYR A 53 -3.70 -1.42 4.25
N LEU A 54 -3.80 -2.31 3.27
CA LEU A 54 -5.01 -2.52 2.49
C LEU A 54 -5.71 -3.81 2.97
N PRO A 55 -6.83 -3.71 3.70
CA PRO A 55 -7.58 -4.91 4.11
C PRO A 55 -8.16 -5.63 2.88
N VAL A 56 -8.75 -6.79 3.11
CA VAL A 56 -9.67 -7.36 2.12
C VAL A 56 -10.88 -6.43 2.05
N LEU A 57 -11.16 -5.86 0.87
CA LEU A 57 -12.22 -4.87 0.66
C LEU A 57 -13.58 -5.57 0.54
N THR A 58 -14.08 -6.08 1.66
CA THR A 58 -15.37 -6.78 1.76
C THR A 58 -16.17 -6.27 2.96
N ASP A 59 -17.45 -6.65 3.03
CA ASP A 59 -18.36 -6.32 4.14
C ASP A 59 -17.83 -6.72 5.52
N GLU A 60 -16.85 -7.64 5.57
CA GLU A 60 -16.14 -8.02 6.78
C GLU A 60 -15.44 -6.84 7.47
N LEU A 61 -15.07 -5.79 6.73
CA LEU A 61 -14.53 -4.56 7.31
C LEU A 61 -15.52 -3.87 8.27
N ALA A 62 -16.82 -4.16 8.16
CA ALA A 62 -17.84 -3.69 9.09
C ALA A 62 -17.79 -4.36 10.47
N LYS A 63 -16.93 -5.35 10.70
CA LYS A 63 -16.68 -5.94 12.04
C LYS A 63 -15.64 -5.13 12.83
N ASP A 64 -15.93 -4.89 14.12
CA ASP A 64 -15.04 -4.12 15.02
C ASP A 64 -13.62 -4.69 15.11
N GLU A 65 -13.50 -6.03 15.14
CA GLU A 65 -12.20 -6.72 15.20
C GLU A 65 -11.32 -6.46 13.97
N ASN A 66 -11.93 -6.39 12.78
CA ASN A 66 -11.22 -6.12 11.54
C ASN A 66 -10.77 -4.66 11.48
N ARG A 67 -11.60 -3.71 11.95
CA ARG A 67 -11.20 -2.31 12.09
C ARG A 67 -10.11 -2.12 13.12
N ALA A 68 -10.19 -2.81 14.27
CA ALA A 68 -9.14 -2.75 15.28
C ALA A 68 -7.80 -3.29 14.74
N SER A 69 -7.83 -4.39 13.98
CA SER A 69 -6.65 -4.96 13.34
C SER A 69 -6.06 -4.03 12.27
N LEU A 70 -6.91 -3.42 11.44
CA LEU A 70 -6.52 -2.41 10.45
C LEU A 70 -5.83 -1.21 11.12
N ARG A 71 -6.39 -0.67 12.20
CA ARG A 71 -5.78 0.46 12.93
C ARG A 71 -4.39 0.10 13.41
N LYS A 72 -4.27 -1.03 14.10
CA LYS A 72 -2.99 -1.53 14.62
C LYS A 72 -1.96 -1.74 13.50
N ALA A 73 -2.39 -2.26 12.36
CA ALA A 73 -1.54 -2.47 11.19
C ALA A 73 -1.00 -1.15 10.60
N ASN A 74 -1.78 -0.08 10.63
CA ASN A 74 -1.34 1.24 10.17
C ASN A 74 -0.54 2.02 11.24
N GLU A 75 -0.89 1.89 12.52
CA GLU A 75 -0.23 2.56 13.63
C GLU A 75 1.27 2.23 13.72
N GLN A 76 1.68 1.02 13.35
CA GLN A 76 3.10 0.64 13.30
C GLN A 76 3.93 1.48 12.30
N TYR A 77 3.28 2.12 11.32
CA TYR A 77 3.88 3.04 10.34
C TYR A 77 3.56 4.52 10.65
N GLY A 78 3.13 4.80 11.89
CA GLY A 78 2.91 6.14 12.42
C GLY A 78 1.61 6.81 11.97
N TRP A 79 0.69 6.07 11.37
CA TRP A 79 -0.67 6.58 11.12
C TRP A 79 -1.43 6.70 12.45
N THR A 80 -2.17 7.78 12.63
CA THR A 80 -2.94 8.04 13.86
C THR A 80 -4.42 7.88 13.57
N PHE A 81 -5.13 7.08 14.36
CA PHE A 81 -6.58 7.01 14.28
C PHE A 81 -7.22 8.38 14.56
N PHE A 82 -8.18 8.78 13.74
CA PHE A 82 -8.90 10.04 13.92
C PHE A 82 -10.36 9.83 14.29
N LYS A 83 -11.10 9.11 13.45
CA LYS A 83 -12.52 8.81 13.71
C LYS A 83 -12.98 7.59 12.92
N ASP A 84 -14.10 7.04 13.34
CA ASP A 84 -14.84 5.97 12.68
C ASP A 84 -16.33 6.32 12.77
N ASP A 85 -16.86 6.94 11.73
CA ASP A 85 -18.19 7.55 11.74
C ASP A 85 -18.94 7.35 10.42
N THR A 86 -20.22 7.69 10.39
CA THR A 86 -21.03 7.70 9.18
C THR A 86 -20.88 9.06 8.49
N GLU A 87 -20.41 9.05 7.24
CA GLU A 87 -20.42 10.23 6.37
C GLU A 87 -21.30 9.95 5.16
N GLU A 88 -22.30 10.81 4.98
CA GLU A 88 -23.36 10.63 3.98
C GLU A 88 -24.06 9.27 4.12
N ASP A 89 -23.75 8.32 3.24
CA ASP A 89 -24.33 6.99 3.20
C ASP A 89 -23.30 5.85 3.42
N HIS A 90 -22.05 6.21 3.71
CA HIS A 90 -20.97 5.27 4.01
C HIS A 90 -20.52 5.39 5.46
N ARG A 91 -20.13 4.27 6.08
CA ARG A 91 -19.26 4.35 7.25
C ARG A 91 -17.82 4.50 6.78
N MET A 92 -17.06 5.32 7.48
CA MET A 92 -15.71 5.68 7.11
C MET A 92 -14.79 5.69 8.33
N LEU A 93 -13.77 4.83 8.29
CA LEU A 93 -12.67 4.88 9.24
C LEU A 93 -11.58 5.78 8.66
N THR A 94 -11.27 6.86 9.37
CA THR A 94 -10.24 7.84 8.98
C THR A 94 -9.00 7.71 9.84
N MET A 95 -7.85 7.67 9.19
CA MET A 95 -6.54 7.80 9.85
C MET A 95 -5.76 8.96 9.23
N LEU A 96 -4.91 9.60 10.04
CA LEU A 96 -4.15 10.79 9.66
C LEU A 96 -2.66 10.52 9.74
N ALA A 97 -1.90 11.21 8.90
CA ALA A 97 -0.47 11.39 9.11
C ALA A 97 -0.22 12.07 10.47
N PRO A 98 0.92 11.78 11.12
CA PRO A 98 1.21 12.32 12.44
C PRO A 98 1.32 13.84 12.37
N ARG A 99 0.68 14.51 13.33
CA ARG A 99 0.61 15.97 13.43
C ARG A 99 0.65 16.42 14.89
N ASN A 100 1.09 17.66 15.10
CA ASN A 100 1.01 18.38 16.37
C ASN A 100 0.22 19.69 16.17
N ASP A 101 0.21 20.56 17.18
CA ASP A 101 -0.51 21.85 17.14
C ASP A 101 -0.01 22.80 16.04
N THR A 102 1.19 22.58 15.50
CA THR A 102 1.81 23.40 14.46
C THR A 102 1.69 22.81 13.05
N GLY A 103 1.21 21.56 12.91
CA GLY A 103 1.01 20.89 11.62
C GLY A 103 1.56 19.46 11.58
N TYR A 104 1.73 18.92 10.37
CA TYR A 104 2.27 17.58 10.15
C TYR A 104 3.73 17.47 10.61
N THR A 105 4.05 16.40 11.32
CA THR A 105 5.38 16.20 11.92
C THR A 105 6.34 15.40 11.06
N ASP A 106 5.91 14.96 9.87
CA ASP A 106 6.75 14.22 8.94
C ASP A 106 6.58 14.67 7.47
N SER A 107 7.45 14.14 6.61
CA SER A 107 7.56 14.48 5.19
C SER A 107 6.68 13.64 4.27
N ARG A 108 5.81 12.76 4.80
CA ARG A 108 5.04 11.84 3.97
C ARG A 108 4.10 12.61 3.03
N LEU A 109 3.90 12.09 1.81
CA LEU A 109 3.04 12.72 0.80
C LEU A 109 1.56 12.61 1.18
N ILE A 110 1.12 11.43 1.61
CA ILE A 110 -0.27 11.13 1.98
C ILE A 110 -0.57 11.61 3.40
N GLU A 111 -1.57 12.46 3.57
CA GLU A 111 -1.97 12.95 4.90
C GLU A 111 -3.17 12.24 5.51
N ARG A 112 -4.03 11.61 4.68
CA ARG A 112 -5.27 10.99 5.15
C ARG A 112 -5.52 9.66 4.48
N LEU A 113 -6.02 8.72 5.27
CA LEU A 113 -6.47 7.41 4.85
C LEU A 113 -7.97 7.32 5.15
N PHE A 114 -8.74 6.83 4.18
CA PHE A 114 -10.18 6.65 4.28
C PHE A 114 -10.53 5.23 3.87
N TYR A 115 -11.07 4.48 4.82
CA TYR A 115 -11.58 3.15 4.59
C TYR A 115 -13.09 3.21 4.59
N HIS A 116 -13.69 3.19 3.40
CA HIS A 116 -15.12 3.25 3.19
C HIS A 116 -15.69 1.85 3.28
N TYR A 117 -16.76 1.69 4.06
CA TYR A 117 -17.44 0.41 4.18
C TYR A 117 -18.94 0.60 4.33
N LYS A 118 -19.65 0.01 3.38
CA LYS A 118 -21.09 -0.14 3.33
C LYS A 118 -21.35 -1.53 2.73
N LYS A 119 -22.50 -2.12 3.05
CA LYS A 119 -22.87 -3.43 2.51
C LYS A 119 -22.82 -3.40 0.97
N GLY A 120 -21.95 -4.20 0.38
CA GLY A 120 -21.75 -4.30 -1.06
C GLY A 120 -20.96 -3.14 -1.70
N ASP A 121 -20.45 -2.20 -0.92
CA ASP A 121 -19.66 -1.06 -1.39
C ASP A 121 -18.55 -0.74 -0.39
N VAL A 122 -17.37 -1.32 -0.65
CA VAL A 122 -16.19 -1.23 0.21
C VAL A 122 -14.99 -0.86 -0.64
N TYR A 123 -14.34 0.26 -0.30
CA TYR A 123 -13.20 0.78 -1.03
C TYR A 123 -12.27 1.58 -0.13
N PHE A 124 -11.08 1.86 -0.64
CA PHE A 124 -10.06 2.62 0.08
C PHE A 124 -9.65 3.84 -0.73
N ASP A 125 -9.64 5.00 -0.07
CA ASP A 125 -9.13 6.25 -0.64
C ASP A 125 -8.02 6.80 0.27
N CYS A 126 -7.05 7.50 -0.33
CA CYS A 126 -6.11 8.31 0.43
C CYS A 126 -5.81 9.64 -0.24
N TRP A 127 -5.57 10.66 0.58
CA TRP A 127 -5.36 12.03 0.10
C TRP A 127 -3.95 12.49 0.42
N SER A 128 -3.31 13.12 -0.56
CA SER A 128 -2.04 13.80 -0.37
C SER A 128 -2.20 15.15 0.31
N LYS A 129 -1.10 15.67 0.86
CA LYS A 129 -1.03 17.05 1.34
C LYS A 129 -1.35 18.00 0.17
N PRO A 130 -2.00 19.15 0.42
CA PRO A 130 -2.38 20.12 -0.60
C PRO A 130 -1.17 20.96 -1.07
N ILE A 131 -0.19 20.31 -1.69
CA ILE A 131 1.10 20.91 -2.07
C ILE A 131 1.20 21.23 -3.56
N PHE A 132 0.26 20.75 -4.38
CA PHE A 132 0.32 20.91 -5.83
C PHE A 132 -0.21 22.28 -6.24
N LYS A 133 0.46 22.93 -7.20
CA LYS A 133 0.14 24.30 -7.64
C LYS A 133 -0.69 24.40 -8.91
N LYS A 134 -0.98 23.24 -9.51
CA LYS A 134 -1.81 23.06 -10.70
C LYS A 134 -2.51 21.71 -10.61
N ASP A 135 -3.52 21.51 -11.44
CA ASP A 135 -4.08 20.20 -11.71
C ASP A 135 -3.08 19.39 -12.54
N ILE A 136 -2.26 18.59 -11.85
CA ILE A 136 -1.23 17.77 -12.50
C ILE A 136 -1.83 16.63 -13.32
N VAL A 137 -3.06 16.20 -12.99
CA VAL A 137 -3.75 15.14 -13.74
C VAL A 137 -4.23 15.69 -15.08
N LYS A 138 -4.85 16.87 -15.08
CA LYS A 138 -5.19 17.57 -16.32
C LYS A 138 -3.94 17.86 -17.17
N ALA A 139 -2.86 18.35 -16.57
CA ALA A 139 -1.62 18.59 -17.30
C ALA A 139 -1.02 17.30 -17.91
N ALA A 140 -1.17 16.16 -17.25
CA ALA A 140 -0.77 14.87 -17.80
C ALA A 140 -1.64 14.43 -19.00
N HIS A 141 -2.95 14.71 -18.97
CA HIS A 141 -3.85 14.52 -20.13
C HIS A 141 -3.47 15.43 -21.31
N GLU A 142 -2.97 16.62 -21.03
CA GLU A 142 -2.48 17.58 -22.04
C GLU A 142 -1.07 17.23 -22.57
N GLY A 143 -0.45 16.14 -22.08
CA GLY A 143 0.81 15.61 -22.59
C GLY A 143 2.06 16.10 -21.85
N SER A 144 1.93 16.71 -20.67
CA SER A 144 3.08 17.10 -19.86
C SER A 144 3.88 15.87 -19.40
N ALA A 145 5.09 15.70 -19.95
CA ALA A 145 5.96 14.57 -19.63
C ALA A 145 6.38 14.54 -18.15
N GLU A 146 6.57 15.71 -17.53
CA GLU A 146 6.91 15.84 -16.11
C GLU A 146 5.77 15.35 -15.22
N ASP A 147 4.54 15.80 -15.48
CA ASP A 147 3.37 15.44 -14.67
C ASP A 147 3.00 13.96 -14.88
N ILE A 148 3.12 13.45 -16.11
CA ILE A 148 2.97 12.01 -16.40
C ILE A 148 3.99 11.20 -15.58
N LYS A 149 5.27 11.63 -15.56
CA LYS A 149 6.30 10.93 -14.80
C LYS A 149 5.99 10.95 -13.30
N LEU A 150 5.60 12.11 -12.76
CA LEU A 150 5.26 12.26 -11.36
C LEU A 150 4.11 11.31 -10.94
N LEU A 151 3.03 11.26 -11.72
CA LEU A 151 1.88 10.39 -11.43
C LEU A 151 2.25 8.90 -11.56
N LYS A 152 3.07 8.53 -12.55
CA LYS A 152 3.63 7.18 -12.69
C LYS A 152 4.48 6.79 -11.49
N ASP A 153 5.36 7.68 -11.06
CA ASP A 153 6.24 7.45 -9.92
C ASP A 153 5.42 7.23 -8.64
N ILE A 154 4.40 8.07 -8.38
CA ILE A 154 3.52 7.93 -7.21
C ILE A 154 2.82 6.56 -7.21
N LEU A 155 2.16 6.18 -8.31
CA LEU A 155 1.48 4.89 -8.41
C LEU A 155 2.45 3.71 -8.25
N THR A 156 3.61 3.78 -8.91
CA THR A 156 4.65 2.75 -8.82
C THR A 156 5.17 2.58 -7.40
N LEU A 157 5.39 3.70 -6.68
CA LEU A 157 5.83 3.69 -5.28
C LEU A 157 4.81 3.03 -4.35
N TYR A 158 3.53 3.04 -4.70
CA TYR A 158 2.46 2.33 -3.99
C TYR A 158 2.15 0.93 -4.54
N GLY A 159 2.94 0.43 -5.50
CA GLY A 159 2.85 -0.94 -6.02
C GLY A 159 2.01 -1.11 -7.28
N PHE A 160 1.55 -0.02 -7.91
CA PHE A 160 0.79 -0.07 -9.16
C PHE A 160 1.75 0.13 -10.32
N THR A 161 2.08 -0.95 -11.04
CA THR A 161 3.11 -0.94 -12.11
C THR A 161 2.53 -1.16 -13.50
N GLU A 162 1.31 -1.67 -13.60
CA GLU A 162 0.73 -2.08 -14.88
C GLU A 162 -0.26 -1.04 -15.42
N GLN A 163 -0.26 -0.88 -16.75
CA GLN A 163 -1.16 0.01 -17.50
C GLN A 163 -1.24 1.47 -17.00
N LEU A 164 -0.10 2.03 -16.56
CA LEU A 164 0.01 3.40 -16.06
C LEU A 164 -0.27 4.47 -17.12
N LYS A 165 -1.45 5.11 -17.09
CA LYS A 165 -1.89 6.05 -18.14
C LYS A 165 -2.94 7.07 -17.67
N PRO A 166 -3.08 8.21 -18.38
CA PRO A 166 -4.25 9.07 -18.27
C PRO A 166 -5.54 8.33 -18.65
N SER A 167 -6.62 8.53 -17.91
CA SER A 167 -7.95 7.94 -18.12
C SER A 167 -9.03 8.87 -17.59
N ALA A 168 -10.29 8.46 -17.67
CA ALA A 168 -11.41 9.24 -17.14
C ALA A 168 -12.50 8.32 -16.59
N PHE A 169 -13.15 8.76 -15.52
CA PHE A 169 -14.31 8.07 -14.98
C PHE A 169 -15.46 8.11 -15.99
N LYS A 170 -15.93 6.93 -16.42
CA LYS A 170 -16.96 6.81 -17.48
C LYS A 170 -18.25 7.58 -17.20
N LYS A 171 -18.66 7.70 -15.93
CA LYS A 171 -19.91 8.34 -15.54
C LYS A 171 -19.78 9.85 -15.41
N SER A 172 -18.75 10.33 -14.70
CA SER A 172 -18.58 11.76 -14.40
C SER A 172 -17.74 12.51 -15.42
N GLY A 173 -16.96 11.82 -16.25
CA GLY A 173 -15.95 12.44 -17.12
C GLY A 173 -14.73 12.98 -16.36
N GLN A 174 -14.70 12.84 -15.02
CA GLN A 174 -13.58 13.28 -14.19
C GLN A 174 -12.28 12.64 -14.68
N LEU A 175 -11.29 13.48 -14.98
CA LEU A 175 -9.97 13.03 -15.40
C LEU A 175 -9.27 12.35 -14.23
N ASN A 176 -8.62 11.23 -14.52
CA ASN A 176 -7.77 10.53 -13.58
C ASN A 176 -6.49 10.03 -14.29
N PHE A 177 -5.57 9.53 -13.48
CA PHE A 177 -4.41 8.77 -13.94
C PHE A 177 -4.47 7.41 -13.25
N GLU A 178 -4.55 6.34 -14.03
CA GLU A 178 -4.80 4.99 -13.52
C GLU A 178 -3.59 4.08 -13.65
N GLY A 179 -3.58 3.03 -12.82
CA GLY A 179 -2.65 1.91 -12.90
C GLY A 179 -3.19 0.69 -12.14
N TYR A 180 -2.51 -0.44 -12.30
CA TYR A 180 -2.93 -1.70 -11.68
C TYR A 180 -1.79 -2.35 -10.91
N ASN A 181 -2.15 -2.93 -9.76
CA ASN A 181 -1.33 -3.88 -9.02
C ASN A 181 -1.92 -5.28 -9.26
N MET A 182 -1.23 -6.10 -10.04
CA MET A 182 -1.80 -7.33 -10.59
C MET A 182 -1.58 -8.57 -9.71
N THR A 183 -0.53 -8.55 -8.87
CA THR A 183 0.01 -9.79 -8.28
C THR A 183 0.24 -9.72 -6.78
N GLN A 184 0.20 -8.53 -6.17
CA GLN A 184 0.47 -8.40 -4.73
C GLN A 184 -0.64 -9.03 -3.87
N PHE A 185 -1.89 -8.95 -4.31
CA PHE A 185 -3.06 -9.33 -3.52
C PHE A 185 -3.66 -10.65 -4.02
N PRO A 186 -3.92 -11.62 -3.12
CA PRO A 186 -4.43 -12.94 -3.51
C PRO A 186 -5.89 -12.89 -4.00
N GLU A 187 -6.65 -11.84 -3.65
CA GLU A 187 -8.01 -11.67 -4.15
C GLU A 187 -8.05 -11.23 -5.63
N GLY A 188 -6.90 -10.83 -6.19
CA GLY A 188 -6.74 -10.45 -7.58
C GLY A 188 -6.32 -8.99 -7.76
N PRO A 189 -6.42 -8.47 -9.00
CA PRO A 189 -5.92 -7.15 -9.34
C PRO A 189 -6.59 -6.01 -8.57
N MET A 190 -5.77 -5.05 -8.15
CA MET A 190 -6.23 -3.77 -7.60
C MET A 190 -6.04 -2.67 -8.65
N TRP A 191 -7.07 -1.88 -8.87
CA TRP A 191 -7.03 -0.67 -9.68
C TRP A 191 -6.77 0.53 -8.76
N GLY A 192 -5.74 1.31 -9.08
CA GLY A 192 -5.40 2.57 -8.43
C GLY A 192 -5.71 3.73 -9.37
N SER A 193 -6.36 4.78 -8.85
CA SER A 193 -6.75 5.95 -9.64
C SER A 193 -6.43 7.23 -8.90
N ILE A 194 -5.60 8.07 -9.49
CA ILE A 194 -5.26 9.39 -8.96
C ILE A 194 -6.06 10.46 -9.70
N TYR A 195 -6.78 11.31 -8.97
CA TYR A 195 -7.39 12.53 -9.50
C TYR A 195 -7.02 13.74 -8.63
N CYS A 196 -7.09 14.94 -9.21
CA CYS A 196 -6.82 16.18 -8.49
C CYS A 196 -8.11 16.80 -7.96
N THR A 197 -8.06 17.29 -6.73
CA THR A 197 -9.10 18.11 -6.15
C THR A 197 -8.54 19.48 -5.76
N GLN A 198 -9.24 20.54 -6.17
CA GLN A 198 -8.85 21.91 -5.87
C GLN A 198 -9.35 22.30 -4.48
N LEU A 199 -8.43 22.68 -3.60
CA LEU A 199 -8.78 23.19 -2.27
C LEU A 199 -9.02 24.71 -2.27
N GLN A 200 -8.16 25.44 -2.99
CA GLN A 200 -8.27 26.89 -3.19
C GLN A 200 -7.56 27.26 -4.51
N GLU A 201 -7.54 28.55 -4.86
CA GLU A 201 -6.82 29.02 -6.05
C GLU A 201 -5.37 28.51 -6.06
N SER A 202 -5.00 27.81 -7.13
CA SER A 202 -3.66 27.23 -7.33
C SER A 202 -3.17 26.33 -6.18
N VAL A 203 -4.08 25.69 -5.44
CA VAL A 203 -3.72 24.69 -4.42
C VAL A 203 -4.58 23.46 -4.59
N TYR A 204 -3.92 22.36 -4.91
CA TYR A 204 -4.53 21.08 -5.19
C TYR A 204 -3.95 20.00 -4.28
N TYR A 205 -4.78 19.03 -3.95
CA TYR A 205 -4.35 17.75 -3.43
C TYR A 205 -4.72 16.64 -4.42
N LEU A 206 -4.07 15.49 -4.23
CA LEU A 206 -4.36 14.26 -4.97
C LEU A 206 -5.19 13.34 -4.12
N GLU A 207 -6.23 12.77 -4.72
CA GLU A 207 -6.99 11.67 -4.18
C GLU A 207 -6.60 10.41 -4.95
N MET A 208 -6.20 9.38 -4.22
CA MET A 208 -5.93 8.06 -4.78
C MET A 208 -6.99 7.09 -4.29
N GLN A 209 -7.84 6.65 -5.21
CA GLN A 209 -8.82 5.61 -4.96
C GLN A 209 -8.25 4.24 -5.34
N VAL A 210 -8.52 3.24 -4.52
CA VAL A 210 -8.15 1.84 -4.73
C VAL A 210 -9.38 0.95 -4.58
N VAL A 211 -9.63 0.15 -5.61
CA VAL A 211 -10.70 -0.86 -5.61
C VAL A 211 -10.19 -2.15 -6.23
N GLN A 212 -10.78 -3.28 -5.83
CA GLN A 212 -10.52 -4.57 -6.46
C GLN A 212 -11.21 -4.62 -7.83
N LYS A 213 -10.41 -4.63 -8.91
CA LYS A 213 -10.91 -4.55 -10.29
C LYS A 213 -9.83 -4.95 -11.28
N SER A 214 -10.16 -5.94 -12.11
CA SER A 214 -9.32 -6.32 -13.25
C SER A 214 -9.32 -5.25 -14.35
N PRO A 215 -8.22 -5.15 -15.12
CA PRO A 215 -8.22 -4.36 -16.35
C PRO A 215 -9.35 -4.78 -17.30
N LYS A 216 -9.87 -3.82 -18.06
CA LYS A 216 -10.89 -4.05 -19.10
C LYS A 216 -10.26 -4.44 -20.44
#